data_AF-A0A367KGI3-F1
#
_entry.id   AF-A0A367KGI3-F1
#
_cell.length_a   1.000
_cell.length_b   1.000
_cell.length_c   1.000
_cell.angle_alpha   90.00
_cell.angle_beta   90.00
_cell.angle_gamma   90.00
#
_symmetry.space_group_name_H-M   'P 1'
#
loop_
_entity.id
_entity.type
_entity.pdbx_description
1 polymer ?
#
loop_
_entity_poly.entity_id
_entity_poly.type
_entity_poly.pdbx_seq_one_letter_code
_entity_poly.pdbx_strand_id
1 'polypeptide(L)'
;MFEQPTSRIYELSLIDAEDEFELELSRLYAKYQETAKNKSEIEIHNYLQDKASQNKREYNEVVSALLYGVLTEPGNARSFFQSISFVNRDNFSVLVNRLQVLCISIKFQQVKLAVREQILKLCEAHKSWLDVNPRVIATFVYTYLRVIADHKPMAFHSIQQREIRFTTSLLREKVGWICNVVAANIKLALIYDWLFFTSNDNIMFIEPAMLLMERSAERYPYITAMLMEFLKYAVDEYYPPMKEYMAKCVSCGMKVMLSKGVIRLES
;
A
#
# COMPACT_ATOMS: atom_id res chain seq x y z
N MET A 1 31.96 -7.89 12.33
CA MET A 1 31.81 -6.90 11.25
C MET A 1 30.45 -7.16 10.64
N PHE A 2 29.45 -6.33 10.92
CA PHE A 2 28.11 -6.55 10.38
C PHE A 2 28.13 -6.11 8.91
N GLU A 3 27.98 -7.06 7.98
CA GLU A 3 27.85 -6.76 6.56
C GLU A 3 26.61 -5.88 6.33
N GLN A 4 26.73 -4.88 5.45
CA GLN A 4 25.58 -4.04 5.10
C GLN A 4 24.51 -4.91 4.41
N PRO A 5 23.23 -4.80 4.82
CA PRO A 5 22.17 -5.57 4.19
C PRO A 5 22.01 -5.19 2.71
N THR A 6 22.00 -6.20 1.84
CA THR A 6 22.00 -6.06 0.36
C THR A 6 20.59 -6.00 -0.25
N SER A 7 19.57 -5.85 0.60
CA SER A 7 18.16 -5.83 0.21
C SER A 7 17.90 -4.82 -0.91
N ARG A 8 17.17 -5.24 -1.95
CA ARG A 8 16.71 -4.38 -3.04
C ARG A 8 15.27 -3.89 -2.81
N ILE A 9 14.52 -4.56 -1.93
CA ILE A 9 13.15 -4.20 -1.56
C ILE A 9 13.11 -3.29 -0.34
N TYR A 10 13.89 -3.55 0.70
CA TYR A 10 13.83 -2.87 2.01
C TYR A 10 15.06 -2.01 2.31
N GLU A 11 14.86 -0.96 3.10
CA GLU A 11 15.84 -0.10 3.75
C GLU A 11 16.13 -0.67 5.15
N LEU A 12 16.93 -1.75 5.19
CA LEU A 12 17.26 -2.44 6.44
C LEU A 12 18.42 -1.74 7.17
N SER A 13 18.31 -1.61 8.48
CA SER A 13 19.41 -1.25 9.37
C SER A 13 20.23 -2.48 9.77
N LEU A 14 21.37 -2.29 10.44
CA LEU A 14 22.27 -3.38 10.87
C LEU A 14 21.64 -4.36 11.87
N ILE A 15 20.54 -3.97 12.52
CA ILE A 15 19.81 -4.80 13.49
C ILE A 15 18.56 -5.45 12.89
N ASP A 16 18.17 -5.06 11.67
CA ASP A 16 17.00 -5.62 11.00
C ASP A 16 17.36 -6.97 10.37
N ALA A 17 16.56 -8.00 10.67
CA ALA A 17 16.68 -9.29 10.02
C ALA A 17 16.29 -9.19 8.54
N GLU A 18 16.97 -9.96 7.68
CA GLU A 18 16.57 -10.11 6.28
C GLU A 18 15.13 -10.64 6.19
N ASP A 19 14.44 -10.28 5.11
CA ASP A 19 13.07 -10.71 4.85
C ASP A 19 13.10 -12.03 4.05
N GLU A 20 12.61 -13.12 4.65
CA GLU A 20 12.63 -14.45 4.00
C GLU A 20 11.90 -14.45 2.66
N PHE A 21 10.84 -13.66 2.54
CA PHE A 21 10.08 -13.53 1.31
C PHE A 21 10.88 -12.82 0.22
N GLU A 22 11.56 -11.71 0.52
CA GLU A 22 12.51 -11.11 -0.43
C GLU A 22 13.63 -12.08 -0.81
N LEU A 23 14.19 -12.81 0.15
CA LEU A 23 15.26 -13.78 -0.13
C LEU A 23 14.81 -14.90 -1.08
N GLU A 24 13.57 -15.37 -0.96
CA GLU A 24 12.98 -16.30 -1.92
C GLU A 24 12.93 -15.66 -3.32
N LEU A 25 12.35 -14.45 -3.42
CA LEU A 25 12.19 -13.75 -4.69
C LEU A 25 13.53 -13.44 -5.37
N SER A 26 14.53 -13.01 -4.61
CA SER A 26 15.85 -12.64 -5.14
C SER A 26 16.60 -13.86 -5.67
N ARG A 27 16.50 -15.03 -4.99
CA ARG A 27 17.07 -16.30 -5.48
C ARG A 27 16.42 -16.74 -6.79
N LEU A 28 15.10 -16.65 -6.89
CA LEU A 28 14.36 -17.00 -8.11
C LEU A 28 14.73 -16.08 -9.27
N TYR A 29 14.89 -14.78 -8.99
CA TYR A 29 15.32 -13.81 -9.97
C TYR A 29 16.78 -14.01 -10.42
N ALA A 30 17.69 -14.34 -9.51
CA ALA A 30 19.08 -14.65 -9.86
C ALA A 30 19.17 -15.85 -10.81
N LYS A 31 18.39 -16.91 -10.56
CA LYS A 31 18.29 -18.09 -11.45
C LYS A 31 17.74 -17.70 -12.83
N TYR A 32 16.76 -16.80 -12.88
CA TYR A 32 16.26 -16.23 -14.13
C TYR A 32 17.35 -15.45 -14.88
N GLN A 33 18.10 -14.57 -14.21
CA GLN A 33 19.17 -13.77 -14.82
C GLN A 33 20.30 -14.65 -15.38
N GLU A 34 20.69 -15.70 -14.66
CA GLU A 34 21.68 -16.68 -15.14
C GLU A 34 21.21 -17.36 -16.43
N THR A 35 19.94 -17.75 -16.48
CA THR A 35 19.33 -18.36 -17.68
C THR A 35 19.22 -17.36 -18.83
N ALA A 36 18.99 -16.09 -18.55
CA ALA A 36 18.81 -15.03 -19.53
C ALA A 36 20.12 -14.56 -20.20
N LYS A 37 21.26 -14.64 -19.50
CA LYS A 37 22.56 -14.09 -19.95
C LYS A 37 22.98 -14.48 -21.37
N ASN A 38 22.68 -15.71 -21.78
CA ASN A 38 23.13 -16.26 -23.07
C ASN A 38 21.98 -16.52 -24.04
N LYS A 39 20.80 -15.92 -23.81
CA LYS A 39 19.60 -16.15 -24.61
C LYS A 39 19.09 -14.84 -25.19
N SER A 40 18.60 -14.90 -26.43
CA SER A 40 17.80 -13.84 -27.03
C SER A 40 16.46 -13.69 -26.32
N GLU A 41 15.79 -12.55 -26.53
CA GLU A 41 14.48 -12.28 -25.94
C GLU A 41 13.42 -13.33 -26.33
N ILE A 42 13.49 -13.87 -27.55
CA ILE A 42 12.59 -14.93 -28.03
C ILE A 42 12.87 -16.25 -27.31
N GLU A 43 14.13 -16.62 -27.14
CA GLU A 43 14.53 -17.84 -26.43
C GLU A 43 14.16 -17.79 -24.94
N ILE A 44 14.26 -16.61 -24.32
CA ILE A 44 13.80 -16.40 -22.95
C ILE A 44 12.28 -16.58 -22.88
N HIS A 45 11.51 -15.95 -23.76
CA HIS A 45 10.05 -16.10 -23.76
C HIS A 45 9.62 -17.55 -23.95
N ASN A 46 10.23 -18.28 -24.89
CA ASN A 46 9.92 -19.70 -25.10
C ASN A 46 10.28 -20.55 -23.88
N TYR A 47 11.43 -20.29 -23.25
CA TYR A 47 11.84 -20.97 -22.03
C TYR A 47 10.88 -20.71 -20.86
N LEU A 48 10.47 -19.45 -20.65
CA LEU A 48 9.52 -19.07 -19.61
C LEU A 48 8.17 -19.76 -19.82
N GLN A 49 7.69 -19.82 -21.06
CA GLN A 49 6.43 -20.47 -21.41
C GLN A 49 6.48 -21.98 -21.17
N ASP A 50 7.57 -22.65 -21.59
CA ASP A 50 7.77 -24.08 -21.36
C ASP A 50 7.79 -24.37 -19.86
N LYS A 51 8.64 -23.67 -19.11
CA LYS A 51 8.78 -23.85 -17.65
C LYS A 51 7.47 -23.59 -16.91
N ALA A 52 6.79 -22.49 -17.21
CA ALA A 52 5.49 -22.15 -16.64
C ALA A 52 4.40 -23.20 -16.92
N SER A 53 4.55 -23.99 -17.99
CA SER A 53 3.58 -25.00 -18.39
C SER A 53 3.72 -26.34 -17.67
N GLN A 54 4.88 -26.60 -17.04
CA GLN A 54 5.21 -27.92 -16.50
C GLN A 54 4.33 -28.29 -15.30
N ASN A 55 4.22 -27.40 -14.31
CA ASN A 55 3.38 -27.60 -13.13
C ASN A 55 3.17 -26.27 -12.38
N LYS A 56 2.29 -26.29 -11.37
CA LYS A 56 1.95 -25.11 -10.57
C LYS A 56 3.15 -24.51 -9.82
N ARG A 57 4.11 -25.33 -9.38
CA ARG A 57 5.31 -24.86 -8.69
C ARG A 57 6.20 -24.05 -9.64
N GLU A 58 6.48 -24.60 -10.82
CA GLU A 58 7.31 -23.93 -11.83
C GLU A 58 6.66 -22.63 -12.32
N TYR A 59 5.33 -22.62 -12.52
CA TYR A 59 4.57 -21.40 -12.77
C TYR A 59 4.77 -20.34 -11.68
N ASN A 60 4.63 -20.75 -10.41
CA ASN A 60 4.83 -19.84 -9.28
C ASN A 60 6.25 -19.28 -9.23
N GLU A 61 7.27 -20.11 -9.49
CA GLU A 61 8.67 -19.68 -9.52
C GLU A 61 8.92 -18.65 -10.63
N VAL A 62 8.38 -18.88 -11.83
CA VAL A 62 8.47 -17.95 -12.97
C VAL A 62 7.82 -16.60 -12.64
N VAL A 63 6.57 -16.61 -12.17
CA VAL A 63 5.84 -15.38 -11.82
C VAL A 63 6.55 -14.62 -10.70
N SER A 64 7.08 -15.32 -9.70
CA SER A 64 7.78 -14.71 -8.56
C SER A 64 9.10 -14.06 -8.98
N ALA A 65 9.89 -14.70 -9.85
CA ALA A 65 11.11 -14.13 -10.42
C ALA A 65 10.81 -12.85 -11.22
N LEU A 66 9.82 -12.90 -12.11
CA LEU A 66 9.45 -11.76 -12.93
C LEU A 66 8.86 -10.62 -12.09
N LEU A 67 8.07 -10.92 -11.06
CA LEU A 67 7.58 -9.91 -10.10
C LEU A 67 8.75 -9.17 -9.43
N TYR A 68 9.77 -9.90 -8.98
CA TYR A 68 10.96 -9.26 -8.39
C TYR A 68 11.66 -8.32 -9.38
N GLY A 69 11.75 -8.73 -10.65
CA GLY A 69 12.24 -7.87 -11.73
C GLY A 69 11.40 -6.61 -11.92
N VAL A 70 10.06 -6.73 -11.94
CA VAL A 70 9.14 -5.57 -12.03
C VAL A 70 9.38 -4.60 -10.88
N LEU A 71 9.56 -5.11 -9.66
CA LEU A 71 9.71 -4.31 -8.45
C LEU A 71 11.08 -3.61 -8.36
N THR A 72 12.15 -4.27 -8.82
CA THR A 72 13.53 -3.83 -8.56
C THR A 72 14.25 -3.24 -9.76
N GLU A 73 13.74 -3.40 -10.99
CA GLU A 73 14.33 -2.92 -12.24
C GLU A 73 13.36 -1.98 -12.99
N PRO A 74 13.23 -0.71 -12.55
CA PRO A 74 12.23 0.21 -13.09
C PRO A 74 12.38 0.46 -14.61
N GLY A 75 13.59 0.36 -15.17
CA GLY A 75 13.83 0.51 -16.61
C GLY A 75 13.28 -0.64 -17.45
N ASN A 76 13.19 -1.85 -16.88
CA ASN A 76 12.75 -3.06 -17.57
C ASN A 76 11.40 -3.60 -17.07
N ALA A 77 10.78 -2.94 -16.09
CA ALA A 77 9.53 -3.35 -15.45
C ALA A 77 8.41 -3.67 -16.45
N ARG A 78 8.28 -2.89 -17.52
CA ARG A 78 7.28 -3.14 -18.57
C ARG A 78 7.51 -4.47 -19.31
N SER A 79 8.76 -4.78 -19.65
CA SER A 79 9.13 -6.02 -20.34
C SER A 79 8.85 -7.22 -19.44
N PHE A 80 9.28 -7.17 -18.17
CA PHE A 80 8.97 -8.23 -17.21
C PHE A 80 7.46 -8.45 -17.06
N PHE A 81 6.67 -7.37 -17.01
CA PHE A 81 5.22 -7.47 -16.93
C PHE A 81 4.58 -8.10 -18.18
N GLN A 82 5.10 -7.77 -19.36
CA GLN A 82 4.68 -8.40 -20.62
C GLN A 82 4.97 -9.91 -20.60
N SER A 83 6.14 -10.32 -20.11
CA SER A 83 6.47 -11.74 -19.96
C SER A 83 5.52 -12.43 -18.97
N ILE A 84 5.15 -11.79 -17.84
CA ILE A 84 4.14 -12.32 -16.91
C ILE A 84 2.79 -12.50 -17.63
N SER A 85 2.35 -11.48 -18.37
CA SER A 85 1.08 -11.51 -19.10
C SER A 85 1.04 -12.60 -20.15
N PHE A 86 2.17 -12.89 -20.79
CA PHE A 86 2.30 -13.95 -21.79
C PHE A 86 2.18 -15.35 -21.19
N VAL A 87 2.82 -15.59 -20.04
CA VAL A 87 2.77 -16.90 -19.35
C VAL A 87 1.51 -17.09 -18.48
N ASN A 88 0.73 -16.02 -18.27
CA ASN A 88 -0.40 -15.99 -17.35
C ASN A 88 -1.46 -17.06 -17.69
N ARG A 89 -1.84 -17.84 -16.68
CA ARG A 89 -2.85 -18.92 -16.80
C ARG A 89 -3.88 -18.94 -15.67
N ASP A 90 -3.71 -18.10 -14.67
CA ASP A 90 -4.51 -18.08 -13.43
C ASP A 90 -5.18 -16.72 -13.18
N ASN A 91 -5.34 -15.94 -14.25
CA ASN A 91 -5.85 -14.58 -14.18
C ASN A 91 -5.07 -13.71 -13.17
N PHE A 92 -3.74 -13.86 -13.16
CA PHE A 92 -2.80 -13.17 -12.29
C PHE A 92 -2.94 -13.49 -10.78
N SER A 93 -3.63 -14.56 -10.40
CA SER A 93 -3.86 -14.91 -8.99
C SER A 93 -2.55 -15.03 -8.19
N VAL A 94 -1.57 -15.74 -8.71
CA VAL A 94 -0.25 -15.92 -8.06
C VAL A 94 0.49 -14.58 -7.94
N LEU A 95 0.47 -13.77 -9.00
CA LEU A 95 1.10 -12.45 -9.00
C LEU A 95 0.52 -11.57 -7.89
N VAL A 96 -0.81 -11.51 -7.81
CA VAL A 96 -1.53 -10.69 -6.82
C VAL A 96 -1.31 -11.22 -5.41
N ASN A 97 -1.33 -12.54 -5.20
CA ASN A 97 -1.05 -13.14 -3.90
C ASN A 97 0.38 -12.81 -3.41
N ARG A 98 1.38 -12.87 -4.29
CA ARG A 98 2.77 -12.52 -3.94
C ARG A 98 2.90 -11.02 -3.66
N LEU A 99 2.27 -10.17 -4.45
CA LEU A 99 2.22 -8.72 -4.20
C LEU A 99 1.54 -8.41 -2.85
N GLN A 100 0.46 -9.13 -2.53
CA GLN A 100 -0.25 -8.98 -1.26
C GLN A 100 0.66 -9.27 -0.07
N VAL A 101 1.49 -10.32 -0.11
CA VAL A 101 2.43 -10.65 0.98
C VAL A 101 3.36 -9.48 1.29
N LEU A 102 3.91 -8.82 0.26
CA LEU A 102 4.72 -7.61 0.46
C LEU A 102 3.90 -6.50 1.09
N CYS A 103 2.70 -6.24 0.55
CA CYS A 103 1.88 -5.11 0.97
C CYS A 103 1.42 -5.22 2.41
N ILE A 104 1.10 -6.42 2.89
CA ILE A 104 0.67 -6.70 4.28
C ILE A 104 1.83 -6.96 5.24
N SER A 105 3.07 -6.94 4.75
CA SER A 105 4.24 -7.17 5.59
C SER A 105 4.36 -6.07 6.65
N ILE A 106 4.69 -6.46 7.88
CA ILE A 106 5.03 -5.51 8.96
C ILE A 106 6.23 -4.64 8.59
N LYS A 107 7.09 -5.11 7.67
CA LYS A 107 8.24 -4.39 7.16
C LYS A 107 7.91 -3.46 5.98
N PHE A 108 6.63 -3.31 5.59
CA PHE A 108 6.31 -2.46 4.43
C PHE A 108 6.80 -1.02 4.60
N GLN A 109 6.78 -0.49 5.84
CA GLN A 109 7.31 0.84 6.15
C GLN A 109 8.81 0.98 5.89
N GLN A 110 9.54 -0.14 5.78
CA GLN A 110 10.94 -0.19 5.40
C GLN A 110 11.12 -0.39 3.89
N VAL A 111 10.07 -0.62 3.09
CA VAL A 111 10.21 -0.82 1.63
C VAL A 111 10.74 0.45 0.97
N LYS A 112 11.77 0.33 0.14
CA LYS A 112 12.39 1.43 -0.61
C LYS A 112 11.38 2.18 -1.45
N LEU A 113 11.57 3.49 -1.56
CA LEU A 113 10.67 4.36 -2.33
C LEU A 113 10.48 3.91 -3.78
N ALA A 114 11.56 3.57 -4.49
CA ALA A 114 11.51 3.12 -5.89
C ALA A 114 10.63 1.86 -6.07
N VAL A 115 10.60 0.99 -5.07
CA VAL A 115 9.80 -0.24 -5.09
C VAL A 115 8.33 0.08 -4.80
N ARG A 116 8.04 0.98 -3.84
CA ARG A 116 6.68 1.49 -3.61
C ARG A 116 6.09 2.09 -4.88
N GLU A 117 6.88 2.86 -5.64
CA GLU A 117 6.42 3.42 -6.92
C GLU A 117 6.05 2.34 -7.95
N GLN A 118 6.80 1.23 -8.03
CA GLN A 118 6.46 0.12 -8.92
C GLN A 118 5.19 -0.61 -8.48
N ILE A 119 5.05 -0.85 -7.17
CA ILE A 119 3.83 -1.41 -6.57
C ILE A 119 2.62 -0.53 -6.93
N LEU A 120 2.74 0.80 -6.75
CA LEU A 120 1.68 1.74 -7.08
C LEU A 120 1.34 1.73 -8.58
N LYS A 121 2.35 1.78 -9.47
CA LYS A 121 2.14 1.72 -10.92
C LYS A 121 1.40 0.45 -11.34
N LEU A 122 1.73 -0.71 -10.76
CA LEU A 122 1.03 -1.96 -11.01
C LEU A 122 -0.44 -1.88 -10.60
N CYS A 123 -0.72 -1.36 -9.41
CA CYS A 123 -2.09 -1.20 -8.92
C CYS A 123 -2.90 -0.17 -9.71
N GLU A 124 -2.26 0.93 -10.16
CA GLU A 124 -2.87 1.93 -11.03
C GLU A 124 -3.22 1.35 -12.41
N ALA A 125 -2.34 0.51 -12.97
CA ALA A 125 -2.55 -0.13 -14.27
C ALA A 125 -3.60 -1.26 -14.23
N HIS A 126 -3.68 -1.99 -13.11
CA HIS A 126 -4.53 -3.17 -12.97
C HIS A 126 -5.51 -3.04 -11.79
N LYS A 127 -6.30 -1.96 -11.81
CA LYS A 127 -7.28 -1.65 -10.75
C LYS A 127 -8.23 -2.81 -10.43
N SER A 128 -8.58 -3.67 -11.41
CA SER A 128 -9.47 -4.82 -11.20
C SER A 128 -8.91 -5.88 -10.24
N TRP A 129 -7.59 -5.94 -10.03
CA TRP A 129 -7.00 -6.85 -9.04
C TRP A 129 -7.31 -6.46 -7.60
N LEU A 130 -7.54 -5.17 -7.38
CA LEU A 130 -7.95 -4.61 -6.10
C LEU A 130 -9.40 -5.01 -5.78
N ASP A 131 -10.27 -5.05 -6.78
CA ASP A 131 -11.69 -5.43 -6.62
C ASP A 131 -11.83 -6.85 -6.02
N VAL A 132 -10.90 -7.76 -6.33
CA VAL A 132 -10.91 -9.16 -5.85
C VAL A 132 -10.16 -9.35 -4.53
N ASN A 133 -9.34 -8.37 -4.11
CA ASN A 133 -8.50 -8.48 -2.91
C ASN A 133 -8.69 -7.30 -1.96
N PRO A 134 -9.81 -7.28 -1.21
CA PRO A 134 -10.16 -6.14 -0.37
C PRO A 134 -9.13 -5.88 0.76
N ARG A 135 -8.43 -6.91 1.25
CA ARG A 135 -7.35 -6.76 2.25
C ARG A 135 -6.17 -5.96 1.71
N VAL A 136 -5.87 -6.10 0.41
CA VAL A 136 -4.82 -5.32 -0.26
C VAL A 136 -5.23 -3.86 -0.30
N ILE A 137 -6.49 -3.54 -0.61
CA ILE A 137 -7.01 -2.16 -0.57
C ILE A 137 -6.86 -1.56 0.83
N ALA A 138 -7.32 -2.24 1.88
CA ALA A 138 -7.23 -1.73 3.26
C ALA A 138 -5.78 -1.46 3.67
N THR A 139 -4.87 -2.33 3.26
CA THR A 139 -3.45 -2.22 3.56
C THR A 139 -2.79 -1.11 2.75
N PHE A 140 -3.06 -1.02 1.44
CA PHE A 140 -2.60 0.10 0.63
C PHE A 140 -3.09 1.42 1.23
N VAL A 141 -4.37 1.55 1.53
CA VAL A 141 -4.91 2.80 2.08
C VAL A 141 -4.28 3.11 3.43
N TYR A 142 -4.25 2.18 4.40
CA TYR A 142 -3.63 2.41 5.71
C TYR A 142 -2.14 2.73 5.60
N THR A 143 -1.42 1.97 4.80
CA THR A 143 0.03 2.07 4.65
C THR A 143 0.42 3.33 3.88
N TYR A 144 -0.26 3.67 2.78
CA TYR A 144 -0.01 4.92 2.07
C TYR A 144 -0.44 6.14 2.89
N LEU A 145 -1.51 6.08 3.69
CA LEU A 145 -1.87 7.16 4.62
C LEU A 145 -0.83 7.38 5.73
N ARG A 146 -0.25 6.30 6.28
CA ARG A 146 0.86 6.36 7.24
C ARG A 146 2.15 6.86 6.61
N VAL A 147 2.47 6.40 5.40
CA VAL A 147 3.64 6.84 4.62
C VAL A 147 3.50 8.33 4.22
N ILE A 148 2.31 8.79 3.84
CA ILE A 148 1.99 10.21 3.60
C ILE A 148 2.32 11.07 4.82
N ALA A 149 2.07 10.57 6.04
CA ALA A 149 2.38 11.25 7.29
C ALA A 149 3.90 11.31 7.60
N ASP A 150 4.69 10.36 7.09
CA ASP A 150 6.14 10.31 7.31
C ASP A 150 6.96 11.11 6.28
N HIS A 151 6.36 11.53 5.15
CA HIS A 151 6.98 12.38 4.12
C HIS A 151 7.17 13.84 4.59
N LYS A 152 8.09 14.09 5.54
CA LYS A 152 8.43 15.45 6.04
C LYS A 152 9.27 16.32 5.09
N PRO A 153 10.19 15.81 4.23
CA PRO A 153 10.99 16.67 3.36
C PRO A 153 10.27 17.15 2.09
N MET A 154 10.51 18.39 1.65
CA MET A 154 9.94 19.01 0.43
C MET A 154 10.16 18.18 -0.86
N ALA A 155 11.15 17.29 -0.88
CA ALA A 155 11.47 16.41 -2.01
C ALA A 155 10.36 15.37 -2.32
N PHE A 156 9.48 15.06 -1.36
CA PHE A 156 8.47 14.00 -1.50
C PHE A 156 7.05 14.51 -1.79
N HIS A 157 6.84 15.83 -1.92
CA HIS A 157 5.51 16.40 -2.16
C HIS A 157 4.82 15.86 -3.42
N SER A 158 5.57 15.57 -4.49
CA SER A 158 4.99 15.04 -5.73
C SER A 158 4.41 13.63 -5.54
N ILE A 159 5.08 12.80 -4.74
CA ILE A 159 4.69 11.42 -4.42
C ILE A 159 3.53 11.43 -3.42
N GLN A 160 3.65 12.22 -2.35
CA GLN A 160 2.59 12.42 -1.39
C GLN A 160 1.28 12.83 -2.08
N GLN A 161 1.35 13.75 -3.06
CA GLN A 161 0.18 14.16 -3.85
C GLN A 161 -0.34 13.07 -4.78
N ARG A 162 0.49 12.13 -5.24
CA ARG A 162 0.04 10.96 -6.01
C ARG A 162 -0.62 9.93 -5.11
N GLU A 163 -0.05 9.63 -3.96
CA GLU A 163 -0.61 8.71 -2.96
C GLU A 163 -1.94 9.22 -2.40
N ILE A 164 -2.03 10.53 -2.12
CA ILE A 164 -3.29 11.20 -1.75
C ILE A 164 -4.29 11.08 -2.89
N ARG A 165 -3.90 11.37 -4.14
CA ARG A 165 -4.80 11.28 -5.30
C ARG A 165 -5.27 9.85 -5.55
N PHE A 166 -4.39 8.86 -5.41
CA PHE A 166 -4.74 7.45 -5.57
C PHE A 166 -5.71 7.00 -4.48
N THR A 167 -5.38 7.25 -3.20
CA THR A 167 -6.26 6.93 -2.06
C THR A 167 -7.60 7.66 -2.19
N THR A 168 -7.57 8.92 -2.60
CA THR A 168 -8.79 9.71 -2.84
C THR A 168 -9.59 9.20 -4.03
N SER A 169 -8.96 8.79 -5.14
CA SER A 169 -9.64 8.16 -6.29
C SER A 169 -10.25 6.81 -5.89
N LEU A 170 -9.54 6.00 -5.10
CA LEU A 170 -10.03 4.73 -4.56
C LEU A 170 -11.27 4.94 -3.66
N LEU A 171 -11.23 5.98 -2.82
CA LEU A 171 -12.34 6.39 -1.96
C LEU A 171 -13.48 7.06 -2.74
N ARG A 172 -13.20 7.79 -3.83
CA ARG A 172 -14.21 8.53 -4.61
C ARG A 172 -14.93 7.67 -5.66
N GLU A 173 -14.22 6.77 -6.35
CA GLU A 173 -14.74 6.02 -7.50
C GLU A 173 -15.34 4.66 -7.11
N LYS A 174 -14.93 4.08 -5.97
CA LYS A 174 -15.15 2.66 -5.68
C LYS A 174 -15.74 2.35 -4.30
N VAL A 175 -16.17 3.34 -3.51
CA VAL A 175 -16.88 3.07 -2.22
C VAL A 175 -18.13 2.20 -2.40
N GLY A 176 -18.77 2.22 -3.58
CA GLY A 176 -19.86 1.28 -3.91
C GLY A 176 -19.45 -0.13 -4.33
N TRP A 177 -18.16 -0.35 -4.67
CA TRP A 177 -17.63 -1.63 -5.19
C TRP A 177 -16.69 -2.34 -4.21
N ILE A 178 -16.14 -1.62 -3.24
CA ILE A 178 -15.42 -2.19 -2.11
C ILE A 178 -16.45 -2.89 -1.21
N CYS A 179 -16.28 -4.18 -0.94
CA CYS A 179 -17.21 -4.87 -0.04
C CYS A 179 -17.27 -4.14 1.32
N ASN A 180 -18.45 -4.11 1.94
CA ASN A 180 -18.70 -3.32 3.16
C ASN A 180 -17.65 -3.54 4.27
N VAL A 181 -17.11 -4.77 4.36
CA VAL A 181 -16.04 -5.14 5.30
C VAL A 181 -14.78 -4.31 5.10
N VAL A 182 -14.40 -4.01 3.86
CA VAL A 182 -13.17 -3.30 3.56
C VAL A 182 -13.34 -1.80 3.53
N ALA A 183 -14.52 -1.32 3.15
CA ALA A 183 -14.89 0.05 3.42
C ALA A 183 -14.82 0.32 4.93
N ALA A 184 -15.33 -0.60 5.77
CA ALA A 184 -15.23 -0.48 7.23
C ALA A 184 -13.77 -0.50 7.74
N ASN A 185 -12.93 -1.40 7.24
CA ASN A 185 -11.51 -1.46 7.63
C ASN A 185 -10.72 -0.21 7.23
N ILE A 186 -10.98 0.35 6.05
CA ILE A 186 -10.35 1.60 5.59
C ILE A 186 -10.77 2.78 6.46
N LYS A 187 -12.07 2.89 6.77
CA LYS A 187 -12.58 3.93 7.65
C LYS A 187 -11.94 3.80 9.03
N LEU A 188 -11.91 2.58 9.58
CA LEU A 188 -11.26 2.32 10.87
C LEU A 188 -9.78 2.70 10.84
N ALA A 189 -9.04 2.30 9.81
CA ALA A 189 -7.65 2.70 9.59
C ALA A 189 -7.43 4.22 9.61
N LEU A 190 -8.33 4.99 8.98
CA LEU A 190 -8.30 6.46 8.94
C LEU A 190 -8.60 7.10 10.30
N ILE A 191 -9.50 6.51 11.09
CA ILE A 191 -10.01 7.12 12.32
C ILE A 191 -9.41 6.52 13.60
N TYR A 192 -8.70 5.39 13.53
CA TYR A 192 -8.26 4.65 14.71
C TYR A 192 -7.41 5.50 15.65
N ASP A 193 -6.46 6.24 15.08
CA ASP A 193 -5.59 7.12 15.83
C ASP A 193 -6.37 8.22 16.57
N TRP A 194 -7.55 8.63 16.09
CA TRP A 194 -8.42 9.60 16.78
C TRP A 194 -9.02 9.08 18.08
N LEU A 195 -9.29 7.77 18.17
CA LEU A 195 -9.96 7.16 19.32
C LEU A 195 -9.09 7.19 20.58
N PHE A 196 -7.76 7.25 20.39
CA PHE A 196 -6.78 7.20 21.48
C PHE A 196 -5.83 8.41 21.50
N PHE A 197 -6.07 9.40 20.65
CA PHE A 197 -5.22 10.58 20.50
C PHE A 197 -5.13 11.43 21.78
N THR A 198 -3.90 11.82 22.11
CA THR A 198 -3.58 12.76 23.19
C THR A 198 -2.83 13.99 22.64
N SER A 199 -2.78 15.08 23.41
CA SER A 199 -2.09 16.31 23.01
C SER A 199 -0.58 16.16 22.78
N ASN A 200 0.02 15.08 23.30
CA ASN A 200 1.45 14.79 23.14
C ASN A 200 1.75 13.99 21.87
N ASP A 201 0.72 13.44 21.23
CA ASP A 201 0.87 12.64 20.03
C ASP A 201 1.16 13.51 18.81
N ASN A 202 1.81 12.89 17.83
CA ASN A 202 2.10 13.53 16.58
C ASN A 202 0.79 13.82 15.82
N ILE A 203 0.51 15.11 15.56
CA ILE A 203 -0.69 15.56 14.85
C ILE A 203 -0.90 14.85 13.51
N MET A 204 0.19 14.43 12.86
CA MET A 204 0.13 13.74 11.57
C MET A 204 -0.54 12.36 11.63
N PHE A 205 -0.78 11.80 12.83
CA PHE A 205 -1.58 10.58 12.99
C PHE A 205 -3.06 10.80 12.68
N ILE A 206 -3.57 12.01 12.92
CA ILE A 206 -4.99 12.33 12.77
C ILE A 206 -5.26 13.30 11.61
N GLU A 207 -4.22 13.99 11.12
CA GLU A 207 -4.31 15.00 10.04
C GLU A 207 -4.83 14.46 8.70
N PRO A 208 -4.39 13.29 8.19
CA PRO A 208 -4.81 12.82 6.87
C PRO A 208 -6.32 12.65 6.75
N ALA A 209 -6.96 12.07 7.77
CA ALA A 209 -8.41 11.88 7.80
C ALA A 209 -9.14 13.23 7.85
N MET A 210 -8.63 14.20 8.60
CA MET A 210 -9.23 15.53 8.66
C MET A 210 -9.15 16.27 7.33
N LEU A 211 -7.97 16.31 6.71
CA LEU A 211 -7.79 16.99 5.42
C LEU A 211 -8.61 16.33 4.32
N LEU A 212 -8.77 15.00 4.36
CA LEU A 212 -9.66 14.29 3.44
C LEU A 212 -11.12 14.72 3.60
N MET A 213 -11.59 14.85 4.84
CA MET A 213 -12.95 15.30 5.17
C MET A 213 -13.17 16.77 4.78
N GLU A 214 -12.23 17.65 5.10
CA GLU A 214 -12.31 19.09 4.79
C GLU A 214 -12.29 19.34 3.27
N ARG A 215 -11.30 18.80 2.55
CA ARG A 215 -11.16 19.00 1.10
C ARG A 215 -12.23 18.31 0.27
N SER A 216 -12.98 17.38 0.86
CA SER A 216 -14.10 16.72 0.19
C SER A 216 -15.43 17.39 0.46
N ALA A 217 -15.53 18.28 1.45
CA ALA A 217 -16.82 18.84 1.90
C ALA A 217 -17.58 19.54 0.77
N GLU A 218 -16.90 20.32 -0.08
CA GLU A 218 -17.55 21.06 -1.17
C GLU A 218 -17.96 20.15 -2.36
N ARG A 219 -17.03 19.31 -2.82
CA ARG A 219 -17.20 18.57 -4.09
C ARG A 219 -17.75 17.15 -3.92
N TYR A 220 -17.53 16.54 -2.77
CA TYR A 220 -17.89 15.15 -2.48
C TYR A 220 -18.36 15.01 -1.02
N PRO A 221 -19.44 15.73 -0.64
CA PRO A 221 -19.90 15.81 0.74
C PRO A 221 -20.23 14.45 1.36
N TYR A 222 -20.58 13.45 0.54
CA TYR A 222 -20.83 12.09 1.01
C TYR A 222 -19.60 11.45 1.67
N ILE A 223 -18.38 11.79 1.26
CA ILE A 223 -17.15 11.25 1.88
C ILE A 223 -16.98 11.82 3.27
N THR A 224 -17.15 13.14 3.40
CA THR A 224 -17.09 13.84 4.68
C THR A 224 -18.15 13.32 5.64
N ALA A 225 -19.40 13.24 5.19
CA ALA A 225 -20.51 12.70 5.99
C ALA A 225 -20.22 11.25 6.44
N MET A 226 -19.81 10.40 5.51
CA MET A 226 -19.52 8.99 5.79
C MET A 226 -18.38 8.80 6.81
N LEU A 227 -17.31 9.59 6.73
CA LEU A 227 -16.20 9.50 7.69
C LEU A 227 -16.58 10.09 9.06
N MET A 228 -17.34 11.18 9.09
CA MET A 228 -17.86 11.77 10.34
C MET A 228 -18.83 10.83 11.06
N GLU A 229 -19.76 10.22 10.31
CA GLU A 229 -20.67 9.19 10.83
C GLU A 229 -19.90 7.98 11.37
N PHE A 230 -18.89 7.52 10.63
CA PHE A 230 -18.08 6.39 11.08
C PHE A 230 -17.23 6.72 12.30
N LEU A 231 -16.66 7.92 12.40
CA LEU A 231 -15.94 8.39 13.58
C LEU A 231 -16.86 8.40 14.80
N LYS A 232 -18.09 8.92 14.66
CA LYS A 232 -19.08 8.92 15.74
C LYS A 232 -19.46 7.50 16.16
N TYR A 233 -19.74 6.64 15.18
CA TYR A 233 -20.06 5.23 15.41
C TYR A 233 -18.94 4.50 16.13
N ALA A 234 -17.68 4.70 15.72
CA ALA A 234 -16.53 4.07 16.36
C ALA A 234 -16.32 4.54 17.81
N VAL A 235 -16.56 5.82 18.10
CA VAL A 235 -16.54 6.31 19.49
C VAL A 235 -17.59 5.58 20.35
N ASP A 236 -18.76 5.26 19.80
CA ASP A 236 -19.82 4.58 20.53
C ASP A 236 -19.57 3.08 20.69
N GLU A 237 -19.11 2.41 19.63
CA GLU A 237 -19.18 0.95 19.50
C GLU A 237 -17.81 0.25 19.49
N TYR A 238 -16.69 0.95 19.30
CA TYR A 238 -15.37 0.32 19.20
C TYR A 238 -15.00 -0.46 20.48
N TYR A 239 -15.22 0.17 21.63
CA TYR A 239 -15.16 -0.47 22.95
C TYR A 239 -16.05 0.32 23.92
N PRO A 240 -17.33 -0.08 24.09
CA PRO A 240 -18.32 0.69 24.85
C PRO A 240 -17.88 1.13 26.26
N PRO A 241 -17.12 0.32 27.04
CA PRO A 241 -16.61 0.75 28.34
C PRO A 241 -15.66 1.96 28.30
N MET A 242 -15.01 2.24 27.17
CA MET A 242 -14.12 3.41 26.98
C MET A 242 -14.74 4.53 26.15
N LYS A 243 -16.05 4.49 25.86
CA LYS A 243 -16.73 5.50 25.03
C LYS A 243 -16.44 6.94 25.45
N GLU A 244 -16.55 7.24 26.75
CA GLU A 244 -16.27 8.60 27.26
C GLU A 244 -14.82 9.03 27.07
N TYR A 245 -13.89 8.08 27.23
CA TYR A 245 -12.47 8.33 27.00
C TYR A 245 -12.19 8.62 25.53
N MET A 246 -12.72 7.80 24.61
CA MET A 246 -12.55 8.00 23.17
C MET A 246 -13.18 9.32 22.71
N ALA A 247 -14.35 9.69 23.25
CA ALA A 247 -14.97 11.00 22.97
C ALA A 247 -14.09 12.19 23.41
N LYS A 248 -13.39 12.06 24.54
CA LYS A 248 -12.41 13.06 25.00
C LYS A 248 -11.19 13.11 24.08
N CYS A 249 -10.70 11.97 23.60
CA CYS A 249 -9.58 11.89 22.66
C CYS A 249 -9.92 12.58 21.33
N VAL A 250 -11.09 12.28 20.75
CA VAL A 250 -11.56 12.96 19.52
C VAL A 250 -11.68 14.47 19.74
N SER A 251 -12.25 14.88 20.88
CA SER A 251 -12.35 16.31 21.24
C SER A 251 -10.99 16.98 21.40
N CYS A 252 -10.00 16.26 21.95
CA CYS A 252 -8.61 16.72 22.04
C CYS A 252 -8.00 16.89 20.65
N GLY A 253 -8.14 15.90 19.78
CA GLY A 253 -7.68 15.95 18.39
C GLY A 253 -8.26 17.14 17.63
N MET A 254 -9.57 17.38 17.72
CA MET A 254 -10.22 18.54 17.10
C MET A 254 -9.66 19.88 17.58
N LYS A 255 -9.43 20.03 18.89
CA LYS A 255 -8.81 21.24 19.45
C LYS A 255 -7.39 21.44 18.95
N VAL A 256 -6.60 20.35 18.87
CA VAL A 256 -5.24 20.39 18.36
C VAL A 256 -5.22 20.80 16.89
N MET A 257 -6.11 20.24 16.05
CA MET A 257 -6.26 20.63 14.63
C MET A 257 -6.51 22.12 14.44
N LEU A 258 -7.43 22.69 15.23
CA LEU A 258 -7.72 24.12 15.21
C LEU A 258 -6.52 24.94 15.68
N SER A 259 -5.89 24.56 16.78
CA SER A 259 -4.74 25.29 17.35
C SER A 259 -3.53 25.33 16.43
N LYS A 260 -3.36 24.31 15.59
CA LYS A 260 -2.26 24.19 14.62
C LYS A 260 -2.63 24.73 13.23
N GLY A 261 -3.86 25.21 13.04
CA GLY A 261 -4.32 25.79 11.79
C GLY A 261 -4.47 24.78 10.63
N VAL A 262 -4.60 23.48 10.95
CA VAL A 262 -4.86 22.43 9.95
C VAL A 262 -6.25 22.59 9.35
N ILE A 263 -7.23 22.94 10.19
CA ILE A 263 -8.56 23.37 9.77
C ILE A 263 -8.68 24.86 10.10
N ARG A 264 -9.17 25.65 9.15
CA ARG A 264 -9.49 27.06 9.38
C ARG A 264 -10.98 27.18 9.61
N LEU A 265 -11.38 27.85 10.68
CA LEU A 265 -12.73 28.40 10.75
C LEU A 265 -12.73 29.58 9.78
N GLU A 266 -13.52 29.51 8.72
CA GLU A 266 -13.73 30.67 7.86
C GLU A 266 -14.23 31.83 8.72
N SER A 267 -13.51 32.95 8.66
CA SER A 267 -13.84 34.22 9.30
C SER A 267 -14.80 35.02 8.44
#